data_AF-A0A2G2PFY0-F1
#
_entry.id   AF-A0A2G2PFY0-F1
#
_cell.length_a   1.000
_cell.length_b   1.000
_cell.length_c   1.000
_cell.angle_alpha   90.00
_cell.angle_beta   90.00
_cell.angle_gamma   90.00
#
_symmetry.space_group_name_H-M   'P 1'
#
loop_
_entity.id
_entity.type
_entity.pdbx_description
1 polymer ?
#
loop_
_entity_poly.entity_id
_entity_poly.type
_entity_poly.pdbx_seq_one_letter_code
_entity_poly.pdbx_strand_id
1 'polypeptide(L)'
;MKFTLLFLLLFSSLISYEYEHHSKKHIQKELSHLKLSFQQKKEIKMILKSFRKDLKEYGNYKKEIQKEKSKVFSKEILDVEKLNHLNNFLDKKAHNIENIFLQKIHKALNKKQRRKFIKYFDEWEVN
;
A
#
# COMPACT_ATOMS: atom_id res chain seq x y z
N MET A 1 35.86 9.02 32.92
CA MET A 1 35.04 8.20 31.99
C MET A 1 33.78 7.67 32.68
N LYS A 2 32.75 8.51 32.87
CA LYS A 2 31.45 8.07 33.41
C LYS A 2 30.23 8.70 32.69
N PHE A 3 30.45 9.56 31.71
CA PHE A 3 29.39 10.24 30.96
C PHE A 3 29.14 9.69 29.55
N THR A 4 29.96 8.74 29.07
CA THR A 4 29.77 8.14 27.74
C THR A 4 28.70 7.05 27.69
N LEU A 5 28.31 6.47 28.84
CA LEU A 5 27.27 5.45 28.90
C LEU A 5 25.84 6.03 28.84
N LEU A 6 25.65 7.28 29.27
CA LEU A 6 24.31 7.90 29.28
C LEU A 6 23.86 8.35 27.88
N PHE A 7 24.81 8.64 26.98
CA PHE A 7 24.50 9.07 25.60
C PHE A 7 24.09 7.89 24.71
N LEU A 8 24.51 6.67 25.03
CA LEU A 8 24.17 5.46 24.26
C LEU A 8 22.71 5.01 24.47
N LEU A 9 22.11 5.32 25.63
CA LEU A 9 20.73 4.94 25.97
C LEU A 9 19.68 5.84 25.31
N LEU A 10 20.05 7.05 24.87
CA LEU A 10 19.15 7.96 24.17
C LEU A 10 19.02 7.64 22.67
N PHE A 11 19.97 6.90 22.09
CA PHE A 11 19.87 6.42 20.70
C PHE A 11 19.07 5.12 20.56
N SER A 12 18.98 4.30 21.63
CA SER A 12 18.17 3.07 21.60
C SER A 12 16.65 3.33 21.59
N SER A 13 16.18 4.53 21.96
CA SER A 13 14.75 4.88 21.90
C SER A 13 14.30 5.43 20.55
N LEU A 14 15.23 5.78 19.64
CA LEU A 14 14.90 6.18 18.26
C LEU A 14 14.82 4.98 17.30
N ILE A 15 15.18 3.78 17.76
CA ILE A 15 14.84 2.51 17.11
C ILE A 15 13.69 1.89 17.90
N SER A 16 12.63 2.66 18.15
CA SER A 16 11.31 2.05 18.18
C SER A 16 11.10 1.51 16.77
N TYR A 17 11.42 0.22 16.61
CA TYR A 17 10.82 -0.63 15.59
C TYR A 17 9.39 -0.16 15.45
N GLU A 18 9.09 0.50 14.33
CA GLU A 18 7.74 0.66 13.87
C GLU A 18 7.27 -0.78 13.74
N TYR A 19 6.68 -1.28 14.83
CA TYR A 19 5.86 -2.46 14.84
C TYR A 19 4.94 -2.17 13.69
N GLU A 20 5.18 -2.87 12.59
CA GLU A 20 4.35 -2.92 11.41
C GLU A 20 3.01 -3.41 11.96
N HIS A 21 2.24 -2.44 12.47
CA HIS A 21 0.91 -2.63 12.91
C HIS A 21 0.25 -2.83 11.57
N HIS A 22 0.18 -4.09 11.17
CA HIS A 22 -0.87 -4.63 10.36
C HIS A 22 -2.16 -4.16 11.04
N SER A 23 -2.51 -2.89 10.81
CA SER A 23 -3.88 -2.54 10.56
C SER A 23 -4.20 -3.46 9.39
N LYS A 24 -4.72 -4.63 9.76
CA LYS A 24 -5.79 -5.23 9.02
C LYS A 24 -6.83 -4.12 9.00
N LYS A 25 -6.67 -3.10 8.13
CA LYS A 25 -7.78 -2.42 7.50
C LYS A 25 -8.58 -3.62 7.06
N HIS A 26 -9.64 -3.92 7.82
CA HIS A 26 -10.59 -4.92 7.45
C HIS A 26 -11.29 -4.29 6.26
N ILE A 27 -10.59 -4.26 5.10
CA ILE A 27 -11.15 -4.06 3.78
C ILE A 27 -12.47 -4.77 3.90
N GLN A 28 -13.59 -4.07 3.79
CA GLN A 28 -14.88 -4.73 3.91
C GLN A 28 -14.95 -5.74 2.77
N LYS A 29 -14.51 -6.97 3.06
CA LYS A 29 -13.75 -7.86 2.16
C LYS A 29 -14.58 -8.40 1.01
N GLU A 30 -15.85 -8.04 0.97
CA GLU A 30 -16.87 -8.56 0.09
C GLU A 30 -17.84 -7.48 -0.44
N LEU A 31 -17.62 -6.20 -0.09
CA LEU A 31 -18.53 -5.10 -0.45
C LEU A 31 -20.00 -5.40 -0.08
N SER A 32 -20.21 -6.11 1.03
CA SER A 32 -21.52 -6.65 1.44
C SER A 32 -22.57 -5.54 1.62
N HIS A 33 -22.14 -4.34 2.03
CA HIS A 33 -22.97 -3.14 2.17
C HIS A 33 -23.60 -2.65 0.84
N LEU A 34 -23.07 -3.09 -0.31
CA LEU A 34 -23.56 -2.68 -1.63
C LEU A 34 -24.82 -3.42 -2.09
N LYS A 35 -25.27 -4.46 -1.37
CA LYS A 35 -26.41 -5.31 -1.76
C LYS A 35 -26.27 -5.80 -3.21
N LEU A 36 -25.17 -6.49 -3.48
CA LEU A 36 -24.81 -7.00 -4.81
C LEU A 36 -25.75 -8.14 -5.26
N SER A 37 -26.06 -8.18 -6.55
CA SER A 37 -26.72 -9.36 -7.15
C SER A 37 -25.81 -10.58 -7.13
N PHE A 38 -26.36 -11.78 -7.35
CA PHE A 38 -25.56 -13.01 -7.41
C PHE A 38 -24.43 -12.92 -8.44
N GLN A 39 -24.74 -12.41 -9.64
CA GLN A 39 -23.75 -12.23 -10.71
C GLN A 39 -22.66 -11.22 -10.32
N GLN A 40 -23.05 -10.08 -9.74
CA GLN A 40 -22.10 -9.07 -9.25
C GLN A 40 -21.19 -9.65 -8.15
N LYS A 41 -21.71 -10.46 -7.23
CA LYS A 41 -20.89 -11.11 -6.19
C LYS A 41 -19.81 -11.99 -6.80
N LYS A 42 -20.14 -12.78 -7.82
CA LYS A 42 -19.18 -13.65 -8.53
C LYS A 42 -18.08 -12.82 -9.21
N GLU A 43 -18.47 -11.75 -9.90
CA GLU A 43 -17.53 -10.84 -10.58
C GLU A 43 -16.61 -10.11 -9.59
N ILE A 44 -17.18 -9.49 -8.56
CA ILE A 44 -16.44 -8.79 -7.51
C ILE A 44 -15.46 -9.73 -6.80
N LYS A 45 -15.84 -10.99 -6.54
CA LYS A 45 -14.92 -11.99 -5.95
C LYS A 45 -13.68 -12.20 -6.81
N MET A 46 -13.83 -12.23 -8.13
CA MET A 46 -12.70 -12.36 -9.07
C MET A 46 -11.85 -11.10 -9.11
N ILE A 47 -12.48 -9.92 -9.11
CA ILE A 47 -11.78 -8.62 -9.05
C ILE A 47 -10.92 -8.53 -7.78
N LEU A 48 -11.51 -8.85 -6.62
CA LEU A 48 -10.79 -8.84 -5.34
C LEU A 48 -9.66 -9.88 -5.27
N LYS A 49 -9.84 -11.05 -5.91
CA LYS A 49 -8.77 -12.06 -5.99
C LYS A 49 -7.58 -11.54 -6.81
N SER A 50 -7.84 -10.90 -7.94
CA SER A 50 -6.79 -10.25 -8.76
C SER A 50 -6.08 -9.16 -7.96
N PHE A 51 -6.85 -8.24 -7.36
CA PHE A 51 -6.30 -7.13 -6.59
C PHE A 51 -5.39 -7.60 -5.45
N ARG A 52 -5.78 -8.65 -4.70
CA ARG A 52 -4.94 -9.24 -3.65
C ARG A 52 -3.63 -9.82 -4.19
N LYS A 53 -3.64 -10.38 -5.40
CA LYS A 53 -2.42 -10.86 -6.07
C LYS A 53 -1.51 -9.67 -6.40
N ASP A 54 -2.09 -8.63 -6.99
CA ASP A 54 -1.37 -7.41 -7.37
C ASP A 54 -0.74 -6.72 -6.13
N LEU A 55 -1.47 -6.66 -5.00
CA LEU A 55 -0.96 -6.16 -3.73
C LEU A 55 0.23 -6.97 -3.20
N LYS A 56 0.16 -8.31 -3.30
CA LYS A 56 1.27 -9.18 -2.87
C LYS A 56 2.52 -8.93 -3.72
N GLU A 57 2.35 -8.81 -5.03
CA GLU A 57 3.45 -8.50 -5.95
C GLU A 57 4.02 -7.10 -5.73
N TYR A 58 3.16 -6.12 -5.47
CA TYR A 58 3.57 -4.77 -5.07
C TYR A 58 4.40 -4.77 -3.78
N GLY A 59 3.97 -5.52 -2.75
CA GLY A 59 4.73 -5.64 -1.50
C GLY A 59 6.15 -6.18 -1.71
N ASN A 60 6.32 -7.17 -2.59
CA ASN A 60 7.65 -7.68 -2.96
C ASN A 60 8.46 -6.61 -3.71
N TYR A 61 7.85 -5.94 -4.68
CA TYR A 61 8.49 -4.86 -5.43
C TYR A 61 8.94 -3.70 -4.52
N LYS A 62 8.10 -3.30 -3.57
CA LYS A 62 8.40 -2.29 -2.56
C LYS A 62 9.64 -2.64 -1.74
N LYS A 63 9.77 -3.91 -1.31
CA LYS A 63 10.96 -4.39 -0.60
C LYS A 63 12.23 -4.25 -1.44
N GLU A 64 12.18 -4.59 -2.73
CA GLU A 64 13.34 -4.42 -3.61
C GLU A 64 13.72 -2.96 -3.82
N ILE A 65 12.74 -2.08 -4.04
CA ILE A 65 13.01 -0.63 -4.13
C ILE A 65 13.58 -0.08 -2.82
N GLN A 66 13.11 -0.54 -1.66
CA GLN A 66 13.67 -0.09 -0.38
C GLN A 66 15.14 -0.50 -0.19
N LYS A 67 15.53 -1.70 -0.65
CA LYS A 67 16.95 -2.09 -0.68
C LYS A 67 17.76 -1.14 -1.57
N GLU A 68 17.24 -0.78 -2.74
CA GLU A 68 17.92 0.18 -3.62
C GLU A 68 18.02 1.59 -3.01
N LYS A 69 16.95 2.08 -2.36
CA LYS A 69 16.98 3.35 -1.64
C LYS A 69 18.03 3.35 -0.52
N SER A 70 18.12 2.26 0.24
CA SER A 70 19.15 2.09 1.27
C SER A 70 20.56 2.19 0.67
N LYS A 71 20.83 1.51 -0.45
CA LYS A 71 22.12 1.62 -1.15
C LYS A 71 22.44 3.04 -1.59
N VAL A 72 21.44 3.78 -2.08
CA VAL A 72 21.63 5.19 -2.49
C VAL A 72 21.94 6.08 -1.30
N PHE A 73 21.25 5.87 -0.18
CA PHE A 73 21.43 6.66 1.04
C PHE A 73 22.76 6.38 1.75
N SER A 74 23.34 5.18 1.58
CA SER A 74 24.64 4.81 2.15
C SER A 74 25.85 5.33 1.36
N LYS A 75 25.65 6.05 0.25
CA LYS A 75 26.74 6.68 -0.50
C LYS A 75 27.26 7.91 0.24
N GLU A 76 28.53 8.27 -0.01
CA GLU A 76 29.15 9.49 0.53
C GLU A 76 28.39 10.77 0.10
N ILE A 77 27.92 10.80 -1.15
CA ILE A 77 27.11 11.89 -1.70
C ILE A 77 25.73 11.34 -2.06
N LEU A 78 24.68 12.00 -1.55
CA LEU A 78 23.30 11.63 -1.79
C LEU A 78 22.89 11.92 -3.24
N ASP A 79 22.48 10.87 -3.95
CA ASP A 79 21.90 10.96 -5.28
C ASP A 79 20.37 11.16 -5.18
N VAL A 80 19.97 12.42 -5.06
CA VAL A 80 18.56 12.82 -4.89
C VAL A 80 17.72 12.47 -6.12
N GLU A 81 18.27 12.58 -7.33
CA GLU A 81 17.56 12.24 -8.56
C GLU A 81 17.20 10.75 -8.60
N LYS A 82 18.16 9.88 -8.25
CA LYS A 82 17.89 8.45 -8.17
C LYS A 82 16.86 8.12 -7.08
N LEU A 83 16.91 8.79 -5.93
CA LEU A 83 15.87 8.61 -4.90
C LEU A 83 14.47 9.01 -5.40
N ASN A 84 14.36 10.16 -6.06
CA ASN A 84 13.09 10.62 -6.64
C ASN A 84 12.57 9.64 -7.69
N HIS A 85 13.44 9.12 -8.53
CA HIS A 85 13.08 8.12 -9.53
C HIS A 85 12.56 6.82 -8.91
N LEU A 86 13.21 6.32 -7.85
CA LEU A 86 12.77 5.14 -7.10
C LEU A 86 11.40 5.36 -6.43
N ASN A 87 11.14 6.55 -5.88
CA ASN A 87 9.84 6.90 -5.31
C ASN A 87 8.76 6.93 -6.40
N ASN A 88 9.01 7.64 -7.50
CA ASN A 88 8.07 7.73 -8.63
C ASN A 88 7.69 6.35 -9.18
N PHE A 89 8.62 5.41 -9.19
CA PHE A 89 8.33 4.04 -9.60
C PHE A 89 7.40 3.29 -8.65
N LEU A 90 7.53 3.50 -7.34
CA LEU A 90 6.60 2.93 -6.38
C LEU A 90 5.21 3.54 -6.56
N ASP A 91 5.14 4.87 -6.57
CA ASP A 91 3.88 5.61 -6.66
C ASP A 91 3.14 5.28 -7.95
N LYS A 92 3.84 5.24 -9.09
CA LYS A 92 3.24 4.87 -10.37
C LYS A 92 2.69 3.45 -10.36
N LYS A 93 3.38 2.51 -9.70
CA LYS A 93 2.92 1.13 -9.62
C LYS A 93 1.70 0.99 -8.72
N ALA A 94 1.71 1.65 -7.56
CA ALA A 94 0.56 1.72 -6.65
C ALA A 94 -0.68 2.27 -7.37
N HIS A 95 -0.59 3.47 -7.95
CA HIS A 95 -1.69 4.10 -8.67
C HIS A 95 -2.21 3.25 -9.84
N ASN A 96 -1.32 2.53 -10.55
CA ASN A 96 -1.76 1.65 -11.62
C ASN A 96 -2.63 0.49 -11.10
N ILE A 97 -2.26 -0.11 -9.96
CA ILE A 97 -3.03 -1.19 -9.34
C ILE A 97 -4.40 -0.67 -8.88
N GLU A 98 -4.43 0.49 -8.23
CA GLU A 98 -5.66 1.17 -7.80
C GLU A 98 -6.58 1.46 -8.99
N ASN A 99 -6.05 2.10 -10.04
CA ASN A 99 -6.84 2.47 -11.22
C ASN A 99 -7.43 1.26 -11.92
N ILE A 100 -6.67 0.17 -12.07
CA ILE A 100 -7.18 -1.08 -12.65
C ILE A 100 -8.29 -1.67 -11.78
N PHE A 101 -8.11 -1.68 -10.45
CA PHE A 101 -9.13 -2.16 -9.52
C PHE A 101 -10.41 -1.31 -9.63
N LEU A 102 -10.29 0.01 -9.53
CA LEU A 102 -11.40 0.96 -9.60
C LEU A 102 -12.14 0.89 -10.93
N GLN A 103 -11.43 0.73 -12.04
CA GLN A 103 -12.04 0.55 -13.35
C GLN A 103 -12.91 -0.72 -13.38
N LYS A 104 -12.42 -1.84 -12.83
CA LYS A 104 -13.16 -3.10 -12.76
C LYS A 104 -14.38 -2.99 -11.83
N ILE A 105 -14.21 -2.39 -10.65
CA ILE A 105 -15.31 -2.14 -9.71
C ILE A 105 -16.38 -1.23 -10.35
N HIS A 106 -15.97 -0.14 -11.00
CA HIS A 106 -16.90 0.75 -11.68
C HIS A 106 -17.75 -0.01 -12.70
N LYS A 107 -17.13 -0.86 -13.53
CA LYS A 107 -17.87 -1.68 -14.52
C LYS A 107 -18.89 -2.63 -13.86
N ALA A 108 -18.50 -3.31 -12.78
CA ALA A 108 -19.35 -4.30 -12.10
C ALA A 108 -20.52 -3.67 -11.32
N LEU A 109 -20.37 -2.44 -10.81
CA LEU A 109 -21.36 -1.77 -9.98
C LEU A 109 -22.28 -0.85 -10.77
N ASN A 110 -23.54 -0.72 -10.34
CA ASN A 110 -24.45 0.32 -10.87
C ASN A 110 -24.23 1.67 -10.19
N LYS A 111 -24.86 2.74 -10.72
CA LYS A 111 -24.71 4.12 -10.22
C LYS A 111 -25.00 4.27 -8.72
N LYS A 112 -26.03 3.61 -8.20
CA LYS A 112 -26.40 3.69 -6.76
C LYS A 112 -25.35 2.99 -5.89
N GLN A 113 -24.83 1.85 -6.35
CA GLN A 113 -23.77 1.11 -5.66
C GLN A 113 -22.45 1.89 -5.67
N ARG A 114 -22.06 2.49 -6.81
CA ARG A 114 -20.84 3.33 -6.91
C ARG A 114 -20.84 4.48 -5.91
N ARG A 115 -21.98 5.16 -5.72
CA ARG A 115 -22.13 6.22 -4.70
C ARG A 115 -21.92 5.74 -3.28
N LYS A 116 -22.27 4.49 -2.97
CA LYS A 116 -22.02 3.89 -1.66
C LYS A 116 -20.57 3.45 -1.50
N PHE A 117 -20.00 2.88 -2.57
CA PHE A 117 -18.61 2.43 -2.61
C PHE A 117 -17.63 3.57 -2.32
N ILE A 118 -17.83 4.75 -2.92
CA ILE A 118 -16.92 5.89 -2.79
C ILE A 118 -16.79 6.43 -1.35
N LYS A 119 -17.72 6.08 -0.45
CA LYS A 119 -17.63 6.44 0.97
C LYS A 119 -16.48 5.76 1.69
N TYR A 120 -15.94 4.69 1.11
CA TYR A 120 -14.84 3.88 1.63
C TYR A 120 -13.70 3.82 0.60
N PHE A 121 -13.52 4.88 -0.20
CA PHE A 121 -12.56 4.90 -1.31
C PHE A 121 -11.11 4.75 -0.81
N ASP A 122 -10.77 5.43 0.27
CA ASP A 122 -9.44 5.44 0.91
C ASP A 122 -9.05 4.08 1.53
N GLU A 123 -10.00 3.13 1.63
CA GLU A 123 -9.69 1.75 2.02
C GLU A 123 -8.99 0.96 0.90
N TRP A 124 -9.00 1.48 -0.33
CA TRP A 124 -8.49 0.80 -1.53
C TRP A 124 -7.18 1.39 -2.07
N GLU A 125 -6.63 2.38 -1.38
CA GLU A 125 -5.28 2.89 -1.63
C GLU A 125 -4.24 1.78 -1.42
N VAL A 126 -3.18 1.84 -2.22
CA VAL A 126 -2.06 0.92 -2.24
C VAL A 126 -0.83 1.65 -1.71
N ASN A 127 -0.41 1.31 -0.49
CA ASN A 127 0.63 2.04 0.25
C ASN A 127 1.88 1.17 0.45
#